data_AF-A0A1L8Z9M6-F1
#
_entry.id   AF-A0A1L8Z9M6-F1
#
_cell.length_a   1.000
_cell.length_b   1.000
_cell.length_c   1.000
_cell.angle_alpha   90.00
_cell.angle_beta   90.00
_cell.angle_gamma   90.00
#
_symmetry.space_group_name_H-M   'P 1'
#
loop_
_entity.id
_entity.type
_entity.pdbx_description
1 polymer ?
#
loop_
_entity_poly.entity_id
_entity_poly.type
_entity_poly.pdbx_seq_one_letter_code
_entity_poly.pdbx_strand_id
1 'polypeptide(L)'
;FKDNQIDIVHISKKFKNLLKKSGLRVNKSLHLCRNLFISNLKSNGYNSFQIKELMKYSSTNEIDNIYGLSSANKIQAYEYAKKCLKL
;
A
#
# COMPACT_ATOMS: atom_id res chain seq x y z
N PHE A 1 -0.38 -16.33 -25.37
CA PHE A 1 -0.93 -16.27 -24.01
C PHE A 1 -2.40 -15.89 -24.13
N LYS A 2 -3.31 -16.86 -23.93
CA LYS A 2 -4.77 -16.61 -23.96
C LYS A 2 -5.14 -15.59 -22.89
N ASP A 3 -6.14 -14.77 -23.17
CA ASP A 3 -6.73 -13.74 -22.31
C ASP A 3 -7.04 -14.22 -20.88
N ASN A 4 -6.02 -14.27 -20.03
CA ASN A 4 -6.14 -14.42 -18.57
C ASN A 4 -6.54 -13.06 -17.96
N GLN A 5 -7.52 -12.38 -18.55
CA GLN A 5 -8.01 -11.10 -18.06
C GLN A 5 -8.78 -11.35 -16.76
N ILE A 6 -8.07 -11.26 -15.64
CA ILE A 6 -8.69 -11.28 -14.33
C ILE A 6 -9.35 -9.91 -14.13
N ASP A 7 -10.67 -9.91 -13.97
CA ASP A 7 -11.43 -8.69 -13.68
C ASP A 7 -10.97 -8.05 -12.36
N ILE A 8 -10.51 -6.80 -12.45
CA ILE A 8 -10.06 -6.01 -11.31
C ILE A 8 -11.15 -5.80 -10.27
N VAL A 9 -12.43 -5.76 -10.68
CA VAL A 9 -13.58 -5.65 -9.76
C VAL A 9 -13.70 -6.94 -8.95
N HIS A 10 -13.58 -8.10 -9.59
CA HIS A 10 -13.55 -9.39 -8.91
C HIS A 10 -12.40 -9.49 -7.89
N ILE A 11 -11.18 -9.09 -8.27
CA ILE A 11 -10.02 -9.07 -7.36
C ILE A 11 -10.29 -8.13 -6.18
N SER A 12 -10.80 -6.91 -6.45
CA SER A 12 -11.09 -5.90 -5.43
C SER A 12 -12.11 -6.40 -4.40
N LYS A 13 -13.17 -7.09 -4.84
CA LYS A 13 -14.16 -7.71 -3.95
C LYS A 13 -13.53 -8.80 -3.07
N LYS A 14 -12.73 -9.69 -3.66
CA LYS A 14 -12.01 -10.74 -2.90
C LYS A 14 -11.05 -10.14 -1.87
N PHE A 15 -10.28 -9.13 -2.26
CA PHE A 15 -9.36 -8.42 -1.38
C PHE A 15 -10.08 -7.78 -0.19
N LYS A 16 -11.16 -7.02 -0.43
CA LYS A 16 -11.97 -6.42 0.65
C LYS A 16 -12.52 -7.48 1.62
N ASN A 17 -12.95 -8.63 1.12
CA ASN A 17 -13.44 -9.72 1.95
C ASN A 17 -12.31 -10.34 2.80
N LEU A 18 -11.09 -10.47 2.27
CA LEU A 18 -9.93 -10.92 3.04
C LEU A 18 -9.59 -9.94 4.16
N LEU A 19 -9.60 -8.63 3.87
CA LEU A 19 -9.37 -7.60 4.88
C LEU A 19 -10.41 -7.65 6.00
N LYS A 20 -11.71 -7.80 5.66
CA LYS A 20 -12.80 -7.99 6.64
C LYS A 20 -12.56 -9.20 7.54
N LYS A 21 -12.24 -10.36 6.95
CA LYS A 21 -11.96 -11.59 7.68
C LYS A 21 -10.77 -11.45 8.64
N SER A 22 -9.81 -10.59 8.27
CA SER A 22 -8.63 -10.28 9.08
C SER A 22 -8.89 -9.19 10.14
N GLY A 23 -10.13 -8.71 10.29
CA GLY A 23 -10.49 -7.67 11.27
C GLY A 23 -10.23 -6.23 10.84
N LEU A 24 -9.80 -6.00 9.60
CA LEU A 24 -9.49 -4.65 9.08
C LEU A 24 -10.77 -3.97 8.57
N ARG A 25 -10.93 -2.68 8.91
CA ARG A 25 -12.09 -1.88 8.47
C ARG A 25 -12.03 -1.60 6.96
N VAL A 26 -13.23 -1.59 6.36
CA VAL A 26 -13.52 -1.90 4.94
C VAL A 26 -13.23 -0.83 3.89
N ASN A 27 -12.74 0.35 4.29
CA ASN A 27 -12.49 1.47 3.36
C ASN A 27 -11.08 1.42 2.74
N LYS A 28 -10.47 0.23 2.64
CA LYS A 28 -9.15 0.05 2.03
C LYS A 28 -9.31 -0.51 0.61
N SER A 29 -8.62 0.12 -0.34
CA SER A 29 -8.58 -0.30 -1.75
C SER A 29 -7.32 -1.14 -2.02
N LEU A 30 -7.22 -1.73 -3.23
CA LEU A 30 -6.02 -2.44 -3.67
C LEU A 30 -4.76 -1.55 -3.66
N HIS A 31 -4.91 -0.22 -3.71
CA HIS A 31 -3.80 0.72 -3.55
C HIS A 31 -3.09 0.56 -2.20
N LEU A 32 -3.75 0.00 -1.18
CA LEU A 32 -3.09 -0.32 0.09
C LEU A 32 -1.88 -1.25 -0.11
N CYS A 33 -1.96 -2.24 -0.99
CA CYS A 33 -0.84 -3.15 -1.26
C CYS A 33 0.33 -2.39 -1.88
N ARG A 34 0.06 -1.52 -2.87
CA ARG A 34 1.08 -0.64 -3.49
C ARG A 34 1.77 0.22 -2.43
N ASN A 35 0.97 0.80 -1.53
CA ASN A 35 1.47 1.68 -0.47
C ASN A 35 2.37 0.94 0.54
N LEU A 36 1.94 -0.24 0.99
CA LEU A 36 2.72 -1.08 1.90
C LEU A 36 4.03 -1.54 1.25
N PHE A 37 4.00 -1.90 -0.03
CA PHE A 37 5.19 -2.30 -0.75
C PHE A 37 6.22 -1.16 -0.85
N ILE A 38 5.79 0.05 -1.20
CA ILE A 38 6.67 1.23 -1.25
C ILE A 38 7.24 1.56 0.13
N SER A 39 6.42 1.46 1.19
CA SER A 39 6.88 1.65 2.57
C SER A 39 7.95 0.62 2.95
N ASN A 40 7.79 -0.64 2.56
CA ASN A 40 8.77 -1.68 2.80
C ASN A 40 10.08 -1.43 2.03
N LEU A 41 10.03 -0.96 0.79
CA LEU A 41 11.23 -0.58 0.03
C LEU A 41 11.98 0.56 0.74
N LYS A 42 11.26 1.58 1.19
CA LYS A 42 11.83 2.69 1.96
C LYS A 42 12.50 2.22 3.26
N SER A 43 11.87 1.33 4.03
CA SER A 43 12.47 0.80 5.26
C SER A 43 13.70 -0.07 5.00
N ASN A 44 13.80 -0.69 3.82
CA ASN A 44 14.97 -1.44 3.37
C ASN A 44 16.04 -0.55 2.69
N GLY A 45 15.94 0.78 2.80
CA GLY A 45 16.98 1.71 2.37
C GLY A 45 16.90 2.16 0.91
N TYR A 46 15.85 1.78 0.16
CA TYR A 46 15.68 2.25 -1.22
C TYR A 46 15.34 3.74 -1.26
N ASN A 47 16.07 4.50 -2.06
CA ASN A 47 15.77 5.91 -2.28
C ASN A 47 14.61 6.09 -3.28
N SER A 48 14.05 7.31 -3.35
CA SER A 48 12.85 7.57 -4.19
C SER A 48 13.09 7.34 -5.68
N PHE A 49 14.32 7.58 -6.15
CA PHE A 49 14.70 7.34 -7.55
C PHE A 49 14.70 5.84 -7.87
N GLN A 50 15.29 5.01 -7.01
CA GLN A 50 15.28 3.55 -7.18
C GLN A 50 13.85 2.98 -7.18
N ILE A 51 13.00 3.47 -6.28
CA ILE A 51 11.59 3.05 -6.21
C ILE A 51 10.84 3.50 -7.46
N LYS A 52 11.08 4.72 -7.96
CA LYS A 52 10.48 5.22 -9.21
C LYS A 52 10.80 4.28 -10.37
N GLU A 53 12.07 3.91 -10.54
CA GLU A 53 12.52 3.05 -11.64
C GLU A 53 11.95 1.63 -11.54
N LEU A 54 11.84 1.08 -10.33
CA LEU A 54 11.26 -0.24 -10.07
C LEU A 54 9.74 -0.26 -10.31
N MET A 55 9.04 0.73 -9.77
CA MET A 55 7.56 0.81 -9.77
C MET A 55 7.00 1.53 -11.00
N LYS A 56 7.87 2.00 -11.90
CA LYS A 56 7.54 2.70 -13.15
C LYS A 56 6.68 3.95 -12.94
N TYR A 57 6.98 4.73 -11.90
CA TYR A 57 6.38 6.05 -11.72
C TYR A 57 6.97 7.07 -12.69
N SER A 58 6.17 8.04 -13.11
CA SER A 58 6.61 9.17 -13.94
C SER A 58 7.58 10.10 -13.21
N SER A 59 7.38 10.29 -11.90
CA SER A 59 8.17 11.19 -11.05
C SER A 59 8.38 10.62 -9.64
N THR A 60 9.34 11.16 -8.91
CA THR A 60 9.52 10.85 -7.49
C THR A 60 8.54 11.61 -6.60
N ASN A 61 7.90 12.69 -7.09
CA ASN A 61 6.99 13.52 -6.30
C ASN A 61 5.85 12.73 -5.66
N GLU A 62 5.25 11.78 -6.37
CA GLU A 62 4.22 10.92 -5.76
C GLU A 62 4.80 10.03 -4.66
N ILE A 63 6.05 9.56 -4.82
CA ILE A 63 6.73 8.74 -3.83
C ILE A 63 7.06 9.58 -2.59
N ASP A 64 7.56 10.79 -2.82
CA ASP A 64 7.99 11.74 -1.80
C ASP A 64 6.80 12.39 -1.06
N ASN A 65 5.70 12.68 -1.76
CA ASN A 65 4.51 13.31 -1.15
C ASN A 65 3.56 12.31 -0.48
N ILE A 66 3.43 11.09 -1.02
CA ILE A 66 2.48 10.08 -0.48
C ILE A 66 3.16 9.18 0.57
N TYR A 67 4.46 8.89 0.40
CA TYR A 67 5.20 7.96 1.26
C TYR A 67 6.41 8.59 1.96
N GLY A 68 6.77 9.84 1.62
CA GLY A 68 7.44 10.74 2.55
C GLY A 68 6.45 11.18 3.61
N LEU A 69 6.06 10.22 4.46
CA LEU A 69 5.22 10.48 5.60
C LEU A 69 5.89 11.60 6.42
N SER A 70 5.22 12.74 6.52
CA SER A 70 5.38 13.58 7.70
C SER A 70 5.28 12.67 8.92
N SER A 71 6.03 12.99 9.97
CA SER A 71 6.08 12.20 11.21
C SER A 71 4.67 11.83 11.71
N ALA A 72 3.69 12.72 11.49
CA ALA A 72 2.28 12.53 11.82
C ALA A 72 1.62 11.34 11.11
N ASN A 73 1.86 11.13 9.81
CA ASN A 73 1.22 10.04 9.07
C ASN A 73 1.85 8.67 9.39
N LYS A 74 3.16 8.62 9.74
CA LYS A 74 3.81 7.40 10.28
C LYS A 74 3.16 6.98 11.59
N ILE A 75 2.98 7.95 12.49
CA ILE A 75 2.36 7.73 13.81
C ILE A 75 0.91 7.28 13.63
N GLN A 76 0.11 7.93 12.78
CA GLN A 76 -1.27 7.49 12.53
C GLN A 76 -1.36 6.10 11.92
N ALA A 77 -0.50 5.75 10.95
CA ALA A 77 -0.51 4.43 10.35
C ALA A 77 -0.11 3.34 11.35
N TYR A 78 0.90 3.60 12.18
CA TYR A 78 1.34 2.70 13.25
C TYR A 78 0.27 2.55 14.35
N GLU A 79 -0.26 3.65 14.87
CA GLU A 79 -1.34 3.65 15.88
C GLU A 79 -2.60 2.94 15.37
N TYR A 80 -2.95 3.14 14.09
CA TYR A 80 -4.06 2.43 13.47
C TYR A 80 -3.78 0.92 13.37
N ALA A 81 -2.58 0.52 12.96
CA ALA A 81 -2.19 -0.88 12.87
C ALA A 81 -2.18 -1.55 14.25
N LYS A 82 -1.55 -0.90 15.25
CA LYS A 82 -1.53 -1.33 16.65
C LYS A 82 -2.93 -1.54 17.20
N LYS A 83 -3.82 -0.56 17.00
CA LYS A 83 -5.22 -0.63 17.45
C LYS A 83 -6.03 -1.70 16.74
N CYS A 84 -5.80 -1.94 15.45
CA CYS A 84 -6.51 -2.96 14.68
C CYS A 84 -5.99 -4.38 14.94
N LEU A 85 -4.70 -4.52 15.27
CA LEU A 85 -4.04 -5.81 15.46
C LEU A 85 -3.92 -6.26 16.93
N LYS A 86 -4.40 -5.44 17.89
CA LYS A 86 -4.23 -5.68 19.35
C LYS A 86 -2.77 -5.99 19.73
N LEU A 87 -1.83 -5.28 19.10
CA LEU A 87 -0.41 -5.30 19.46
C LEU A 87 -0.11 -4.27 20.56
#